data_AF-F9S011-F1
#
_entry.id   AF-F9S011-F1
#
_cell.length_a   1.000
_cell.length_b   1.000
_cell.length_c   1.000
_cell.angle_alpha   90.00
_cell.angle_beta   90.00
_cell.angle_gamma   90.00
#
_symmetry.space_group_name_H-M   'P 1'
#
loop_
_entity.id
_entity.type
_entity.pdbx_description
1 polymer ?
#
loop_
_entity_poly.entity_id
_entity_poly.type
_entity_poly.pdbx_seq_one_letter_code
_entity_poly.pdbx_strand_id
1 'polypeptide(L)'
;MCGIDPLTKQNFEHRREWIKKKIYALSQVYCIDICAYAIMSNHYHLVVHINRDKATTLSNHEVVERWQQEHKLPSLVARWFSGQLTSKAETETCLSIIDAWRSRLWSLSWFMKELNFDIACQANREEGCTGHFWESRFKSQALLDEQALAAAMAYVDLNPLRAGIAKTPETSEFTSIQARLEALNHQQETAPCLPPFVGNPTNEKLDGIPFRLMDYIELVDWSARQFREDKACLEASAPPILQRLNLNQHNWLKACTELERHRSTAVGCLCTIEPARSHLNKKRLHLFRLDG
;
A
#
# COMPACT_ATOMS: atom_id res chain seq x y z
N MET A 1 9.83 0.86 -17.38
CA MET A 1 8.55 0.43 -16.77
C MET A 1 7.39 1.27 -17.31
N CYS A 2 7.25 2.54 -16.91
CA CYS A 2 6.15 3.45 -17.28
C CYS A 2 6.64 4.86 -17.65
N GLY A 3 7.71 4.99 -18.43
CA GLY A 3 8.31 6.28 -18.78
C GLY A 3 8.72 6.33 -20.23
N ILE A 4 9.45 7.37 -20.61
CA ILE A 4 10.06 7.45 -21.94
C ILE A 4 11.31 6.57 -21.96
N ASP A 5 11.33 5.61 -22.88
CA ASP A 5 12.52 4.80 -23.12
C ASP A 5 13.63 5.70 -23.69
N PRO A 6 14.80 5.82 -23.04
CA PRO A 6 15.88 6.68 -23.50
C PRO A 6 16.44 6.27 -24.87
N LEU A 7 16.32 5.00 -25.25
CA LEU A 7 16.88 4.40 -26.45
C LEU A 7 15.91 4.51 -27.64
N THR A 8 14.67 4.05 -27.47
CA THR A 8 13.65 4.05 -28.54
C THR A 8 12.84 5.35 -28.61
N LYS A 9 12.88 6.18 -27.58
CA LYS A 9 12.02 7.38 -27.38
C LYS A 9 10.52 7.08 -27.28
N GLN A 10 10.14 5.81 -27.18
CA GLN A 10 8.75 5.42 -27.00
C GLN A 10 8.25 5.82 -25.61
N ASN A 11 7.02 6.31 -25.53
CA ASN A 11 6.40 6.75 -24.28
C ASN A 11 5.50 5.65 -23.69
N PHE A 12 5.84 5.16 -22.50
CA PHE A 12 5.09 4.16 -21.77
C PHE A 12 4.41 4.69 -20.50
N GLU A 13 4.23 6.00 -20.36
CA GLU A 13 3.61 6.60 -19.15
C GLU A 13 2.19 6.12 -18.89
N HIS A 14 1.46 5.74 -19.94
CA HIS A 14 0.11 5.18 -19.83
C HIS A 14 0.07 3.92 -18.96
N ARG A 15 1.18 3.19 -18.81
CA ARG A 15 1.26 1.98 -17.97
C ARG A 15 1.12 2.29 -16.47
N ARG A 16 1.31 3.55 -16.03
CA ARG A 16 1.01 3.96 -14.65
C ARG A 16 -0.47 3.72 -14.32
N GLU A 17 -1.35 3.94 -15.29
CA GLU A 17 -2.78 3.69 -15.15
C GLU A 17 -3.10 2.19 -15.06
N TRP A 18 -2.34 1.33 -15.74
CA TRP A 18 -2.50 -0.13 -15.59
C TRP A 18 -2.21 -0.56 -14.15
N ILE A 19 -1.11 -0.06 -13.58
CA ILE A 19 -0.72 -0.35 -12.19
C ILE A 19 -1.80 0.16 -11.23
N LYS A 20 -2.25 1.41 -11.39
CA LYS A 20 -3.31 2.01 -10.55
C LYS A 20 -4.59 1.18 -10.58
N LYS A 21 -5.07 0.81 -11.78
CA LYS A 21 -6.26 -0.03 -11.95
C LYS A 21 -6.10 -1.40 -11.30
N LYS A 22 -4.93 -2.03 -11.45
CA LYS A 22 -4.68 -3.34 -10.86
C LYS A 22 -4.60 -3.28 -9.33
N ILE A 23 -3.98 -2.25 -8.76
CA ILE A 23 -4.01 -2.00 -7.31
C ILE A 23 -5.46 -1.90 -6.82
N TYR A 24 -6.30 -1.11 -7.51
CA TYR A 24 -7.70 -0.97 -7.14
C TYR A 24 -8.46 -2.31 -7.23
N ALA A 25 -8.34 -3.03 -8.34
CA ALA A 25 -9.01 -4.33 -8.51
C ALA A 25 -8.62 -5.30 -7.39
N LEU A 26 -7.32 -5.41 -7.09
CA LEU A 26 -6.85 -6.29 -6.02
C LEU A 26 -7.27 -5.82 -4.63
N SER A 27 -7.46 -4.52 -4.40
CA SER A 27 -7.97 -4.01 -3.12
C SER A 27 -9.43 -4.41 -2.85
N GLN A 28 -10.20 -4.77 -3.89
CA GLN A 28 -11.57 -5.29 -3.73
C GLN A 28 -11.59 -6.78 -3.43
N VAL A 29 -10.64 -7.53 -4.00
CA VAL A 29 -10.53 -8.98 -3.81
C VAL A 29 -9.87 -9.31 -2.47
N TYR A 30 -8.69 -8.75 -2.22
CA TYR A 30 -7.86 -9.06 -1.06
C TYR A 30 -8.34 -8.33 0.20
N CYS A 31 -8.09 -8.92 1.36
CA CYS A 31 -8.20 -8.27 2.66
C CYS A 31 -6.89 -7.53 2.99
N ILE A 32 -6.47 -6.68 2.07
CA ILE A 32 -5.27 -5.84 2.20
C ILE A 32 -5.70 -4.42 1.84
N ASP A 33 -5.63 -3.53 2.83
CA ASP A 33 -6.05 -2.14 2.66
C ASP A 33 -4.84 -1.31 2.19
N ILE A 34 -5.03 -0.48 1.16
CA ILE A 34 -3.96 0.35 0.58
C ILE A 34 -3.93 1.69 1.32
N CYS A 35 -3.04 1.85 2.29
CA CYS A 35 -2.95 3.09 3.08
C CYS A 35 -2.38 4.26 2.25
N ALA A 36 -1.33 3.98 1.47
CA ALA A 36 -0.72 4.95 0.55
C ALA A 36 -0.06 4.27 -0.65
N TYR A 37 0.08 4.99 -1.76
CA TYR A 37 0.80 4.54 -2.95
C TYR A 37 1.45 5.70 -3.71
N ALA A 38 2.50 5.40 -4.47
CA ALA A 38 3.07 6.30 -5.47
C ALA A 38 3.60 5.48 -6.65
N ILE A 39 3.17 5.81 -7.87
CA ILE A 39 3.57 5.10 -9.09
C ILE A 39 4.50 5.99 -9.92
N MET A 40 5.78 5.62 -9.93
CA MET A 40 6.84 6.33 -10.64
C MET A 40 7.04 5.76 -12.05
N SER A 41 7.91 6.37 -12.85
CA SER A 41 8.21 5.91 -14.20
C SER A 41 9.02 4.60 -14.24
N ASN A 42 9.72 4.25 -13.16
CA ASN A 42 10.61 3.08 -13.08
C ASN A 42 10.33 2.14 -11.89
N HIS A 43 9.50 2.52 -10.92
CA HIS A 43 9.10 1.70 -9.78
C HIS A 43 7.80 2.22 -9.17
N TYR A 44 7.26 1.55 -8.16
CA TYR A 44 6.14 2.04 -7.38
C TYR A 44 6.32 1.66 -5.91
N HIS A 45 5.69 2.42 -5.00
CA HIS A 45 5.66 2.13 -3.57
C HIS A 45 4.22 1.92 -3.10
N LEU A 46 4.05 1.03 -2.13
CA LEU A 46 2.79 0.78 -1.43
C LEU A 46 3.02 0.78 0.07
N VAL A 47 2.14 1.43 0.81
CA VAL A 47 1.93 1.22 2.25
C VAL A 47 0.62 0.48 2.39
N VAL A 48 0.66 -0.70 3.02
CA VAL A 48 -0.51 -1.57 3.12
C VAL A 48 -0.75 -2.05 4.54
N HIS A 49 -2.01 -2.25 4.88
CA HIS A 49 -2.45 -2.92 6.10
C HIS A 49 -2.93 -4.33 5.74
N ILE A 50 -2.35 -5.35 6.39
CA ILE A 50 -2.75 -6.75 6.19
C ILE A 50 -3.87 -7.08 7.17
N ASN A 51 -5.12 -7.07 6.68
CA ASN A 51 -6.30 -7.24 7.51
C ASN A 51 -6.67 -8.73 7.64
N ARG A 52 -5.89 -9.44 8.46
CA ARG A 52 -6.09 -10.87 8.71
C ARG A 52 -7.45 -11.15 9.35
N ASP A 53 -7.87 -10.31 10.28
CA ASP A 53 -9.14 -10.47 11.01
C ASP A 53 -10.31 -10.45 10.03
N LYS A 54 -10.35 -9.47 9.11
CA LYS A 54 -11.31 -9.40 8.01
C LYS A 54 -11.32 -10.67 7.18
N ALA A 55 -10.17 -11.20 6.78
CA ALA A 55 -10.12 -12.45 6.01
C ALA A 55 -10.69 -13.66 6.79
N THR A 56 -10.44 -13.73 8.10
CA THR A 56 -10.89 -14.85 8.95
C THR A 56 -12.38 -14.83 9.26
N THR A 57 -13.02 -13.66 9.25
CA THR A 57 -14.46 -13.52 9.51
C THR A 57 -15.32 -13.76 8.26
N LEU A 58 -14.73 -13.74 7.05
CA LEU A 58 -15.45 -14.04 5.82
C LEU A 58 -16.03 -15.46 5.81
N SER A 59 -17.31 -15.53 5.49
CA SER A 59 -17.97 -16.77 5.12
C SER A 59 -17.35 -17.38 3.86
N ASN A 60 -17.55 -18.69 3.66
CA ASN A 60 -17.08 -19.37 2.46
C ASN A 60 -17.65 -18.74 1.17
N HIS A 61 -18.89 -18.26 1.20
CA HIS A 61 -19.51 -17.60 0.04
C HIS A 61 -18.81 -16.28 -0.27
N GLU A 62 -18.54 -15.44 0.72
CA GLU A 62 -17.85 -14.16 0.51
C GLU A 62 -16.41 -14.34 0.01
N VAL A 63 -15.71 -15.40 0.44
CA VAL A 63 -14.38 -15.74 -0.11
C VAL A 63 -14.48 -16.05 -1.60
N VAL A 64 -15.47 -16.86 -2.01
CA VAL A 64 -15.68 -17.20 -3.43
C VAL A 64 -16.11 -15.97 -4.23
N GLU A 65 -17.00 -15.14 -3.70
CA GLU A 65 -17.48 -13.90 -4.34
C GLU A 65 -16.36 -12.90 -4.60
N ARG A 66 -15.43 -12.76 -3.66
CA ARG A 66 -14.23 -11.94 -3.85
C ARG A 66 -13.32 -12.57 -4.90
N TRP A 67 -13.03 -13.87 -4.76
CA TRP A 67 -12.09 -14.57 -5.61
C TRP A 67 -12.52 -14.55 -7.09
N GLN A 68 -13.81 -14.71 -7.37
CA GLN A 68 -14.34 -14.75 -8.74
C GLN A 68 -14.23 -13.42 -9.51
N GLN A 69 -14.00 -12.29 -8.84
CA GLN A 69 -13.87 -10.99 -9.50
C GLN A 69 -12.65 -10.95 -10.43
N GLU A 70 -11.55 -11.59 -10.03
CA GLU A 70 -10.28 -11.61 -10.77
C GLU A 70 -9.88 -13.01 -11.26
N HIS A 71 -10.59 -14.05 -10.84
CA HIS A 71 -10.24 -15.44 -11.12
C HIS A 71 -11.41 -16.27 -11.65
N LYS A 72 -11.10 -17.19 -12.58
CA LYS A 72 -12.08 -18.19 -13.01
C LYS A 72 -12.29 -19.23 -11.90
N LEU A 73 -13.55 -19.50 -11.59
CA LEU A 73 -13.90 -20.55 -10.63
C LEU A 73 -13.73 -21.94 -11.26
N PRO A 74 -13.05 -22.89 -10.59
CA PRO A 74 -13.09 -24.29 -10.97
C PRO A 74 -14.53 -24.83 -10.94
N SER A 75 -14.87 -25.77 -11.83
CA SER A 75 -16.22 -26.33 -11.95
C SER A 75 -16.79 -26.84 -10.63
N LEU A 76 -15.95 -27.48 -9.80
CA LEU A 76 -16.33 -27.95 -8.46
C LEU A 76 -16.83 -26.80 -7.56
N VAL A 77 -16.11 -25.69 -7.52
CA VAL A 77 -16.46 -24.53 -6.69
C VAL A 77 -17.67 -23.80 -7.26
N ALA A 78 -17.78 -23.69 -8.59
CA ALA A 78 -18.95 -23.09 -9.24
C ALA A 78 -20.25 -23.88 -8.93
N ARG A 79 -20.18 -25.22 -8.94
CA ARG A 79 -21.30 -26.09 -8.53
C ARG A 79 -21.62 -25.94 -7.05
N TRP A 80 -20.61 -25.86 -6.17
CA TRP A 80 -20.81 -25.59 -4.75
C TRP A 80 -21.50 -24.26 -4.50
N PHE A 81 -21.03 -23.20 -5.17
CA PHE A 81 -21.58 -21.85 -5.07
C PHE A 81 -23.04 -21.77 -5.55
N SER A 82 -23.43 -22.66 -6.48
CA SER A 82 -24.81 -22.78 -6.98
C SER A 82 -25.66 -23.78 -6.17
N GLY A 83 -25.15 -24.38 -5.09
CA GLY A 83 -25.87 -25.38 -4.29
C GLY A 83 -26.06 -26.74 -4.97
N GLN A 84 -25.23 -27.09 -5.96
CA GLN A 84 -25.38 -28.28 -6.81
C GLN A 84 -24.46 -29.46 -6.43
N LEU A 85 -23.78 -29.40 -5.28
CA LEU A 85 -22.99 -30.54 -4.80
C LEU A 85 -23.88 -31.55 -4.08
N THR A 86 -23.66 -32.83 -4.38
CA THR A 86 -24.46 -33.93 -3.86
C THR A 86 -23.64 -34.86 -2.96
N SER A 87 -22.32 -34.89 -3.14
CA SER A 87 -21.42 -35.74 -2.35
C SER A 87 -20.71 -34.97 -1.25
N LYS A 88 -20.59 -35.60 -0.07
CA LYS A 88 -19.78 -35.09 1.05
C LYS A 88 -18.31 -34.88 0.65
N ALA A 89 -17.74 -35.79 -0.15
CA ALA A 89 -16.34 -35.70 -0.58
C ALA A 89 -16.10 -34.52 -1.55
N GLU A 90 -17.06 -34.23 -2.43
CA GLU A 90 -17.02 -33.04 -3.29
C GLU A 90 -17.02 -31.77 -2.42
N THR A 91 -17.89 -31.71 -1.42
CA THR A 91 -17.99 -30.57 -0.49
C THR A 91 -16.70 -30.37 0.30
N GLU A 92 -16.13 -31.42 0.89
CA GLU A 92 -14.87 -31.34 1.64
C GLU A 92 -13.71 -30.83 0.78
N THR A 93 -13.60 -31.34 -0.46
CA THR A 93 -12.58 -30.89 -1.41
C THR A 93 -12.77 -29.42 -1.78
N CYS A 94 -14.01 -28.99 -2.01
CA CYS A 94 -14.35 -27.60 -2.30
C CYS A 94 -13.97 -26.67 -1.13
N LEU A 95 -14.31 -27.05 0.10
CA LEU A 95 -13.99 -26.25 1.29
C LEU A 95 -12.47 -26.12 1.49
N SER A 96 -11.69 -27.17 1.22
CA SER A 96 -10.23 -27.09 1.26
C SER A 96 -9.65 -26.07 0.26
N ILE A 97 -10.24 -25.99 -0.93
CA ILE A 97 -9.85 -24.96 -1.93
C ILE A 97 -10.19 -23.56 -1.42
N ILE A 98 -11.39 -23.37 -0.87
CA ILE A 98 -11.86 -22.09 -0.33
C ILE A 98 -10.98 -21.65 0.86
N ASP A 99 -10.58 -22.56 1.75
CA ASP A 99 -9.68 -22.27 2.87
C ASP A 99 -8.29 -21.82 2.39
N ALA A 100 -7.79 -22.44 1.31
CA ALA A 100 -6.56 -22.01 0.67
C ALA A 100 -6.70 -20.59 0.08
N TRP A 101 -7.83 -20.26 -0.54
CA TRP A 101 -8.10 -18.90 -1.03
C TRP A 101 -8.22 -17.89 0.12
N ARG A 102 -8.94 -18.21 1.20
CA ARG A 102 -9.02 -17.35 2.39
C ARG A 102 -7.64 -16.98 2.92
N SER A 103 -6.72 -17.96 2.97
CA SER A 103 -5.34 -17.73 3.39
C SER A 103 -4.55 -16.83 2.42
N ARG A 104 -4.89 -16.84 1.12
CA ARG A 104 -4.29 -15.98 0.11
C ARG A 104 -4.79 -14.54 0.20
N LEU A 105 -6.06 -14.33 0.56
CA LEU A 105 -6.67 -12.99 0.60
C LEU A 105 -5.95 -12.00 1.53
N TRP A 106 -5.18 -12.46 2.52
CA TRP A 106 -4.36 -11.61 3.39
C TRP A 106 -2.85 -11.84 3.21
N SER A 107 -2.43 -12.50 2.14
CA SER A 107 -1.02 -12.77 1.85
C SER A 107 -0.42 -11.69 0.96
N LEU A 108 0.47 -10.86 1.53
CA LEU A 108 1.21 -9.83 0.78
C LEU A 108 1.96 -10.42 -0.43
N SER A 109 2.55 -11.60 -0.29
CA SER A 109 3.27 -12.25 -1.39
C SER A 109 2.37 -12.63 -2.56
N TRP A 110 1.12 -13.06 -2.29
CA TRP A 110 0.15 -13.37 -3.35
C TRP A 110 -0.37 -12.11 -4.01
N PHE A 111 -0.70 -11.09 -3.22
CA PHE A 111 -1.08 -9.77 -3.73
C PHE A 111 -0.01 -9.20 -4.68
N MET A 112 1.25 -9.16 -4.23
CA MET A 112 2.35 -8.65 -5.04
C MET A 112 2.63 -9.52 -6.28
N LYS A 113 2.44 -10.83 -6.18
CA LYS A 113 2.58 -11.75 -7.31
C LYS A 113 1.56 -11.42 -8.40
N GLU A 114 0.29 -11.27 -8.05
CA GLU A 114 -0.78 -10.98 -9.02
C GLU A 114 -0.65 -9.59 -9.62
N LEU A 115 -0.32 -8.58 -8.80
CA LEU A 115 -0.05 -7.23 -9.28
C LEU A 115 1.08 -7.21 -10.30
N ASN A 116 2.23 -7.79 -9.95
CA ASN A 116 3.42 -7.76 -10.81
C ASN A 116 3.28 -8.63 -12.05
N PHE A 117 2.64 -9.80 -11.92
CA PHE A 117 2.50 -10.74 -13.03
C PHE A 117 1.63 -10.14 -14.15
N ASP A 118 0.50 -9.54 -13.80
CA ASP A 118 -0.42 -8.95 -14.79
C ASP A 118 0.26 -7.82 -15.58
N ILE A 119 0.94 -6.91 -14.89
CA ILE A 119 1.68 -5.80 -15.51
C ILE A 119 2.82 -6.31 -16.40
N ALA A 120 3.56 -7.32 -15.95
CA ALA A 120 4.62 -7.93 -16.75
C ALA A 120 4.07 -8.59 -18.03
N CYS A 121 2.94 -9.31 -17.93
CA CYS A 121 2.29 -9.92 -19.09
C CYS A 121 1.77 -8.88 -20.09
N GLN A 122 1.16 -7.80 -19.61
CA GLN A 122 0.67 -6.72 -20.47
C GLN A 122 1.81 -6.00 -21.18
N ALA A 123 2.89 -5.63 -20.46
CA ALA A 123 4.04 -4.96 -21.03
C ALA A 123 4.78 -5.84 -22.05
N ASN A 124 5.04 -7.10 -21.72
CA ASN A 124 5.68 -8.04 -22.66
C ASN A 124 4.84 -8.24 -23.93
N ARG A 125 3.51 -8.27 -23.79
CA ARG A 125 2.61 -8.37 -24.95
C ARG A 125 2.64 -7.11 -25.81
N GLU A 126 2.62 -5.92 -25.19
CA GLU A 126 2.71 -4.64 -25.90
C GLU A 126 4.02 -4.53 -26.70
N GLU A 127 5.12 -5.02 -26.14
CA GLU A 127 6.45 -4.95 -26.76
C GLU A 127 6.76 -6.17 -27.64
N GLY A 128 5.83 -7.13 -27.76
CA GLY A 128 6.03 -8.35 -28.55
C GLY A 128 7.19 -9.23 -28.06
N CYS A 129 7.56 -9.13 -26.78
CA CYS A 129 8.71 -9.80 -26.21
C CYS A 129 8.31 -10.86 -25.16
N THR A 130 9.28 -11.65 -24.72
CA THR A 130 9.11 -12.60 -23.61
C THR A 130 10.28 -12.48 -22.64
N GLY A 131 10.08 -12.86 -21.38
CA GLY A 131 11.13 -12.83 -20.36
C GLY A 131 10.78 -11.96 -19.15
N HIS A 132 11.82 -11.58 -18.40
CA HIS A 132 11.69 -10.86 -17.14
C HIS A 132 11.41 -9.36 -17.37
N PHE A 133 10.28 -8.89 -16.86
CA PHE A 133 9.93 -7.47 -16.85
C PHE A 133 10.45 -6.73 -15.61
N TRP A 134 10.38 -7.38 -14.44
CA TRP A 134 10.83 -6.83 -13.16
C TRP A 134 12.27 -7.22 -12.85
N GLU A 135 13.10 -6.25 -12.44
CA GLU A 135 14.52 -6.45 -12.16
C GLU A 135 14.76 -7.37 -10.94
N SER A 136 13.90 -7.31 -9.93
CA SER A 136 14.05 -8.10 -8.71
C SER A 136 12.72 -8.40 -8.02
N ARG A 137 12.78 -9.20 -6.96
CA ARG A 137 11.62 -9.44 -6.08
C ARG A 137 11.26 -8.15 -5.33
N PHE A 138 9.99 -8.01 -4.96
CA PHE A 138 9.57 -6.90 -4.11
C PHE A 138 10.32 -6.92 -2.76
N LYS A 139 10.52 -5.73 -2.20
CA LYS A 139 11.04 -5.54 -0.85
C LYS A 139 9.91 -5.12 0.07
N SER A 140 9.98 -5.48 1.35
CA SER A 140 9.01 -5.04 2.35
C SER A 140 9.70 -4.70 3.67
N GLN A 141 9.14 -3.70 4.35
CA GLN A 141 9.54 -3.26 5.68
C GLN A 141 8.31 -3.29 6.58
N ALA A 142 8.43 -3.86 7.78
CA ALA A 142 7.34 -3.89 8.74
C ALA A 142 7.20 -2.53 9.43
N LEU A 143 6.01 -1.94 9.41
CA LEU A 143 5.69 -0.72 10.15
C LEU A 143 5.13 -1.12 11.50
N LEU A 144 5.82 -0.74 12.58
CA LEU A 144 5.59 -1.32 13.90
C LEU A 144 4.67 -0.49 14.80
N ASP A 145 4.43 0.77 14.46
CA ASP A 145 3.61 1.72 15.21
C ASP A 145 2.98 2.78 14.28
N GLU A 146 2.12 3.62 14.85
CA GLU A 146 1.46 4.72 14.12
C GLU A 146 2.46 5.76 13.61
N GLN A 147 3.58 5.97 14.32
CA GLN A 147 4.65 6.86 13.85
C GLN A 147 5.24 6.34 12.53
N ALA A 148 5.54 5.04 12.46
CA ALA A 148 6.02 4.36 11.27
C ALA A 148 5.00 4.40 10.14
N LEU A 149 3.71 4.22 10.44
CA LEU A 149 2.65 4.36 9.46
C LEU A 149 2.62 5.76 8.84
N ALA A 150 2.55 6.81 9.67
CA ALA A 150 2.51 8.19 9.19
C ALA A 150 3.76 8.54 8.38
N ALA A 151 4.95 8.18 8.87
CA ALA A 151 6.21 8.44 8.20
C ALA A 151 6.33 7.70 6.86
N ALA A 152 5.92 6.44 6.78
CA ALA A 152 5.94 5.67 5.55
C ALA A 152 4.94 6.20 4.52
N MET A 153 3.72 6.57 4.95
CA MET A 153 2.73 7.17 4.05
C MET A 153 3.24 8.50 3.49
N ALA A 154 3.75 9.40 4.34
CA ALA A 154 4.32 10.67 3.91
C ALA A 154 5.56 10.48 3.02
N TYR A 155 6.42 9.51 3.33
CA TYR A 155 7.52 9.11 2.46
C TYR A 155 6.99 8.70 1.08
N VAL A 156 5.99 7.82 0.99
CA VAL A 156 5.45 7.38 -0.29
C VAL A 156 4.80 8.53 -1.07
N ASP A 157 3.91 9.29 -0.45
CA ASP A 157 3.18 10.40 -1.08
C ASP A 157 4.11 11.51 -1.58
N LEU A 158 5.23 11.76 -0.90
CA LEU A 158 6.19 12.80 -1.28
C LEU A 158 7.25 12.31 -2.27
N ASN A 159 7.17 11.05 -2.76
CA ASN A 159 8.17 10.50 -3.68
C ASN A 159 8.31 11.30 -4.99
N PRO A 160 7.21 11.70 -5.68
CA PRO A 160 7.33 12.54 -6.87
C PRO A 160 7.97 13.90 -6.61
N LEU A 161 7.76 14.49 -5.43
CA LEU A 161 8.37 15.77 -5.06
C LEU A 161 9.87 15.62 -4.81
N ARG A 162 10.27 14.56 -4.09
CA ARG A 162 11.69 14.24 -3.87
C ARG A 162 12.44 13.93 -5.17
N ALA A 163 11.75 13.34 -6.14
CA ALA A 163 12.29 13.07 -7.47
C ALA A 163 12.29 14.29 -8.41
N GLY A 164 11.76 15.44 -7.97
CA GLY A 164 11.64 16.66 -8.79
C GLY A 164 10.58 16.58 -9.91
N ILE A 165 9.71 15.57 -9.88
CA ILE A 165 8.64 15.36 -10.88
C ILE A 165 7.43 16.26 -10.59
N ALA A 166 7.13 16.50 -9.31
CA ALA A 166 6.03 17.36 -8.87
C ALA A 166 6.54 18.47 -7.93
N LYS A 167 5.83 19.62 -7.89
CA LYS A 167 6.21 20.77 -7.04
C LYS A 167 5.38 20.87 -5.76
N THR A 168 4.20 20.25 -5.77
CA THR A 168 3.24 20.25 -4.66
C THR A 168 2.51 18.90 -4.59
N PRO A 169 1.95 18.51 -3.44
CA PRO A 169 1.16 17.29 -3.32
C PRO A 169 -0.03 17.22 -4.30
N GLU A 170 -0.70 18.34 -4.57
CA GLU A 170 -1.83 18.42 -5.53
C GLU A 170 -1.41 18.07 -6.95
N THR A 171 -0.17 18.42 -7.33
CA THR A 171 0.38 18.15 -8.68
C THR A 171 1.09 16.80 -8.79
N SER A 172 1.09 16.00 -7.72
CA SER A 172 1.78 14.71 -7.68
C SER A 172 0.90 13.58 -8.21
N GLU A 173 0.78 13.51 -9.54
CA GLU A 173 -0.06 12.51 -10.21
C GLU A 173 0.30 11.07 -9.82
N PHE A 174 -0.71 10.20 -9.77
CA PHE A 174 -0.56 8.77 -9.42
C PHE A 174 -0.02 8.53 -8.01
N THR A 175 -0.38 9.40 -7.07
CA THR A 175 -0.17 9.21 -5.63
C THR A 175 -1.48 9.08 -4.87
N SER A 176 -1.42 8.53 -3.66
CA SER A 176 -2.56 8.53 -2.75
C SER A 176 -2.92 9.92 -2.23
N ILE A 177 -1.95 10.81 -1.98
CA ILE A 177 -2.25 12.17 -1.50
C ILE A 177 -3.04 12.95 -2.54
N GLN A 178 -2.67 12.89 -3.82
CA GLN A 178 -3.44 13.50 -4.91
C GLN A 178 -4.86 12.93 -4.94
N ALA A 179 -5.01 11.60 -4.92
CA ALA A 179 -6.32 10.97 -4.96
C ALA A 179 -7.21 11.38 -3.76
N ARG A 180 -6.62 11.54 -2.56
CA ARG A 180 -7.34 12.00 -1.37
C ARG A 180 -7.77 13.47 -1.48
N LEU A 181 -6.93 14.33 -2.05
CA LEU A 181 -7.25 15.74 -2.28
C LEU A 181 -8.37 15.87 -3.34
N GLU A 182 -8.32 15.07 -4.41
CA GLU A 182 -9.38 15.01 -5.42
C GLU A 182 -10.71 14.54 -4.82
N ALA A 183 -10.70 13.49 -4.02
CA ALA A 183 -11.88 13.00 -3.32
C ALA A 183 -12.47 14.07 -2.39
N LEU A 184 -11.62 14.78 -1.64
CA LEU A 184 -12.03 15.89 -0.77
C LEU A 184 -12.68 17.04 -1.56
N ASN A 185 -12.11 17.41 -2.71
CA ASN A 185 -12.68 18.44 -3.60
C ASN A 185 -14.05 18.03 -4.15
N HIS A 186 -14.27 16.74 -4.37
CA HIS A 186 -15.54 16.17 -4.80
C HIS A 186 -16.48 15.80 -3.63
N GLN A 187 -16.15 16.20 -2.39
CA GLN A 187 -16.95 15.89 -1.19
C GLN A 187 -17.19 14.39 -0.96
N GLN A 188 -16.24 13.55 -1.39
CA GLN A 188 -16.24 12.12 -1.12
C GLN A 188 -15.59 11.84 0.23
N GLU A 189 -16.12 10.85 0.96
CA GLU A 189 -15.59 10.46 2.26
C GLU A 189 -14.14 9.93 2.17
N THR A 190 -13.86 9.13 1.15
CA THR A 190 -12.52 8.63 0.86
C THR A 190 -12.33 8.47 -0.65
N ALA A 191 -11.07 8.48 -1.09
CA ALA A 191 -10.74 8.17 -2.48
C ALA A 191 -11.01 6.68 -2.76
N PRO A 192 -11.35 6.31 -4.01
CA PRO A 192 -11.47 4.91 -4.40
C PRO A 192 -10.23 4.11 -4.01
N CYS A 193 -10.44 2.86 -3.55
CA CYS A 193 -9.40 1.92 -3.10
C CYS A 193 -8.60 2.29 -1.83
N LEU A 194 -8.80 3.49 -1.27
CA LEU A 194 -8.11 3.94 -0.06
C LEU A 194 -9.03 3.86 1.16
N PRO A 195 -8.57 3.32 2.30
CA PRO A 195 -9.35 3.31 3.52
C PRO A 195 -9.57 4.74 4.02
N PRO A 196 -10.69 4.99 4.73
CA PRO A 196 -10.97 6.28 5.33
C PRO A 196 -10.00 6.56 6.48
N PHE A 197 -9.86 7.84 6.81
CA PHE A 197 -9.20 8.30 8.02
C PHE A 197 -10.21 8.34 9.15
N VAL A 198 -10.03 7.48 10.15
CA VAL A 198 -11.00 7.30 11.24
C VAL A 198 -10.75 8.21 12.44
N GLY A 199 -9.74 9.08 12.36
CA GLY A 199 -9.36 9.96 13.45
C GLY A 199 -8.55 9.24 14.53
N ASN A 200 -8.46 9.85 15.70
CA ASN A 200 -7.79 9.23 16.83
C ASN A 200 -8.66 8.09 17.36
N PRO A 201 -8.07 6.96 17.81
CA PRO A 201 -8.84 5.86 18.37
C PRO A 201 -9.70 6.36 19.53
N THR A 202 -11.01 6.33 19.34
CA THR A 202 -11.96 6.16 20.45
C THR A 202 -11.79 4.74 20.97
N ASN A 203 -12.38 4.37 22.11
CA ASN A 203 -12.33 2.98 22.60
C ASN A 203 -12.96 1.95 21.62
N GLU A 204 -13.43 2.38 20.46
CA GLU A 204 -13.99 1.56 19.39
C GLU A 204 -12.91 1.23 18.35
N LYS A 205 -12.80 -0.04 17.99
CA LYS A 205 -11.96 -0.48 16.86
C LYS A 205 -12.64 -0.10 15.54
N LEU A 206 -12.28 1.05 14.98
CA LEU A 206 -12.69 1.45 13.63
C LEU A 206 -11.69 0.92 12.60
N ASP A 207 -12.20 0.36 11.50
CA ASP A 207 -11.39 -0.13 10.38
C ASP A 207 -10.98 1.06 9.50
N GLY A 208 -9.71 1.47 9.55
CA GLY A 208 -9.20 2.59 8.77
C GLY A 208 -7.87 3.14 9.26
N ILE A 209 -7.47 4.30 8.74
CA ILE A 209 -6.20 4.94 9.10
C ILE A 209 -6.41 5.79 10.37
N PRO A 210 -5.61 5.56 11.45
CA PRO A 210 -5.85 6.15 12.78
C PRO A 210 -5.36 7.60 12.91
N PHE A 211 -5.62 8.43 11.89
CA PHE A 211 -5.34 9.86 11.91
C PHE A 211 -6.55 10.62 11.41
N ARG A 212 -6.59 11.93 11.65
CA ARG A 212 -7.54 12.80 10.94
C ARG A 212 -6.96 13.14 9.58
N LEU A 213 -7.78 13.06 8.53
CA LEU A 213 -7.33 13.37 7.15
C LEU A 213 -6.69 14.76 7.06
N MET A 214 -7.31 15.78 7.67
CA MET A 214 -6.79 17.15 7.64
C MET A 214 -5.42 17.28 8.32
N ASP A 215 -5.23 16.61 9.46
CA ASP A 215 -3.95 16.61 10.17
C ASP A 215 -2.86 15.90 9.34
N TYR A 216 -3.23 14.86 8.57
CA TYR A 216 -2.31 14.18 7.65
C TYR A 216 -1.96 15.05 6.42
N ILE A 217 -2.94 15.72 5.82
CA ILE A 217 -2.70 16.65 4.69
C ILE A 217 -1.77 17.78 5.14
N GLU A 218 -2.02 18.38 6.30
CA GLU A 218 -1.16 19.42 6.89
C GLU A 218 0.28 18.91 7.07
N LEU A 219 0.43 17.69 7.59
CA LEU A 219 1.73 17.06 7.79
C LEU A 219 2.49 16.85 6.48
N VAL A 220 1.82 16.36 5.45
CA VAL A 220 2.41 16.13 4.12
C VAL A 220 2.80 17.44 3.47
N ASP A 221 1.93 18.45 3.49
CA ASP A 221 2.23 19.78 2.92
C ASP A 221 3.38 20.47 3.67
N TRP A 222 3.36 20.45 5.00
CA TRP A 222 4.46 21.00 5.80
C TRP A 222 5.78 20.29 5.48
N SER A 223 5.76 18.96 5.33
CA SER A 223 6.95 18.17 4.97
C SER A 223 7.45 18.46 3.55
N ALA A 224 6.54 18.62 2.59
CA ALA A 224 6.85 18.98 1.20
C ALA A 224 7.63 20.30 1.12
N ARG A 225 7.25 21.30 1.94
CA ARG A 225 7.91 22.61 1.99
C ARG A 225 9.36 22.52 2.46
N GLN A 226 9.72 21.48 3.23
CA GLN A 226 11.11 21.27 3.70
C GLN A 226 12.04 20.74 2.60
N PHE A 227 11.51 20.20 1.49
CA PHE A 227 12.31 19.67 0.38
C PHE A 227 12.65 20.71 -0.70
N ARG A 228 12.18 21.96 -0.57
CA ARG A 228 12.44 23.01 -1.57
C ARG A 228 13.83 23.61 -1.35
N GLU A 229 14.72 23.40 -2.32
CA GLU A 229 16.12 23.88 -2.31
C GLU A 229 16.23 25.41 -2.06
N ASP A 230 15.29 26.20 -2.57
CA ASP A 230 15.37 27.67 -2.48
C ASP A 230 14.68 28.28 -1.25
N LYS A 231 13.89 27.51 -0.50
CA LYS A 231 13.10 27.99 0.65
C LYS A 231 12.77 26.87 1.63
N ALA A 232 13.77 26.18 2.18
CA ALA A 232 13.57 25.39 3.38
C ALA A 232 13.16 26.35 4.51
N CYS A 233 11.85 26.56 4.65
CA CYS A 233 11.30 27.51 5.60
C CYS A 233 11.24 26.82 6.96
N LEU A 234 12.33 26.95 7.72
CA LEU A 234 12.44 26.51 9.12
C LEU A 234 11.49 27.30 10.06
N GLU A 235 10.86 28.38 9.58
CA GLU A 235 10.00 29.27 10.38
C GLU A 235 8.54 28.80 10.51
N ALA A 236 8.10 27.79 9.77
CA ALA A 236 6.75 27.26 9.94
C ALA A 236 6.68 26.33 11.16
N SER A 237 5.90 26.72 12.17
CA SER A 237 5.64 25.89 13.35
C SER A 237 5.26 24.47 12.95
N ALA A 238 5.91 23.49 13.57
CA ALA A 238 5.67 22.07 13.30
C ALA A 238 4.19 21.71 13.52
N PRO A 239 3.56 20.90 12.63
CA PRO A 239 2.18 20.48 12.78
C PRO A 239 1.93 19.76 14.12
N PRO A 240 0.78 20.01 14.80
CA PRO A 240 0.48 19.41 16.11
C PRO A 240 0.51 17.87 16.13
N ILE A 241 0.28 17.23 14.98
CA ILE A 241 0.36 15.76 14.85
C ILE A 241 1.74 15.21 15.19
N LEU A 242 2.83 15.94 14.93
CA LEU A 242 4.18 15.50 15.31
C LEU A 242 4.33 15.39 16.84
N GLN A 243 3.78 16.35 17.58
CA GLN A 243 3.79 16.32 19.04
C GLN A 243 2.94 15.16 19.57
N ARG A 244 1.74 14.91 19.00
CA ARG A 244 0.89 13.78 19.39
C ARG A 244 1.55 12.43 19.14
N LEU A 245 2.30 12.32 18.04
CA LEU A 245 3.06 11.13 17.68
C LEU A 245 4.39 11.02 18.45
N ASN A 246 4.71 11.98 19.32
CA ASN A 246 5.98 12.07 20.04
C ASN A 246 7.21 12.00 19.11
N LEU A 247 7.12 12.67 17.95
CA LEU A 247 8.18 12.74 16.95
C LEU A 247 8.80 14.13 16.93
N ASN A 248 10.12 14.18 16.99
CA ASN A 248 10.84 15.43 16.75
C ASN A 248 10.94 15.72 15.23
N GLN A 249 11.14 16.99 14.89
CA GLN A 249 11.22 17.44 13.50
C GLN A 249 12.36 16.79 12.70
N HIS A 250 13.52 16.61 13.33
CA HIS A 250 14.72 16.06 12.70
C HIS A 250 14.52 14.59 12.29
N ASN A 251 14.07 13.75 13.22
CA ASN A 251 13.80 12.33 12.98
C ASN A 251 12.70 12.16 11.93
N TRP A 252 11.66 13.01 11.98
CA TRP A 252 10.59 13.00 10.99
C TRP A 252 11.09 13.29 9.57
N LEU A 253 11.87 14.36 9.39
CA LEU A 253 12.40 14.72 8.07
C LEU A 253 13.39 13.68 7.54
N LYS A 254 14.19 13.09 8.45
CA LYS A 254 15.04 11.95 8.11
C LYS A 254 14.21 10.76 7.64
N ALA A 255 13.12 10.42 8.33
CA ALA A 255 12.23 9.34 7.92
C ALA A 255 11.60 9.60 6.55
N CYS A 256 11.14 10.83 6.29
CA CYS A 256 10.52 11.21 5.03
C CYS A 256 11.49 11.24 3.82
N THR A 257 12.80 11.10 4.04
CA THR A 257 13.83 11.15 2.99
C THR A 257 14.69 9.89 2.90
N GLU A 258 14.86 9.15 4.00
CA GLU A 258 15.82 8.06 4.11
C GLU A 258 15.21 6.69 4.42
N LEU A 259 13.88 6.57 4.48
CA LEU A 259 13.18 5.34 4.92
C LEU A 259 13.69 4.06 4.24
N GLU A 260 13.99 4.14 2.93
CA GLU A 260 14.49 3.02 2.14
C GLU A 260 15.99 3.07 1.81
N ARG A 261 16.70 4.14 2.20
CA ARG A 261 18.15 4.26 1.94
C ARG A 261 18.93 3.26 2.78
N HIS A 262 18.47 3.02 4.00
CA HIS A 262 19.06 2.04 4.91
C HIS A 262 18.45 0.67 4.64
N ARG A 263 19.24 -0.40 4.77
CA ARG A 263 18.74 -1.80 4.66
C ARG A 263 17.91 -2.22 5.89
N SER A 264 17.05 -1.33 6.38
CA SER A 264 16.10 -1.61 7.44
C SER A 264 15.04 -2.59 6.94
N THR A 265 14.62 -3.47 7.83
CA THR A 265 13.55 -4.44 7.61
C THR A 265 12.30 -4.11 8.41
N ALA A 266 12.38 -3.11 9.30
CA ALA A 266 11.29 -2.60 10.10
C ALA A 266 11.48 -1.10 10.38
N VAL A 267 10.39 -0.39 10.64
CA VAL A 267 10.35 1.04 11.00
C VAL A 267 9.49 1.19 12.25
N GLY A 268 9.95 1.97 13.22
CA GLY A 268 9.21 2.23 14.46
C GLY A 268 10.12 2.62 15.62
N CYS A 269 9.60 2.52 16.83
CA CYS A 269 10.32 2.84 18.07
C CYS A 269 11.06 1.62 18.65
N LEU A 270 12.11 1.84 19.45
CA LEU A 270 12.89 0.75 20.06
C LEU A 270 12.05 -0.25 20.86
N CYS A 271 11.03 0.21 21.58
CA CYS A 271 10.16 -0.64 22.39
C CYS A 271 9.32 -1.63 21.55
N THR A 272 9.16 -1.39 20.24
CA THR A 272 8.34 -2.22 19.35
C THR A 272 9.12 -3.39 18.74
N ILE A 273 10.45 -3.42 18.84
CA ILE A 273 11.31 -4.44 18.21
C ILE A 273 11.02 -5.84 18.74
N GLU A 274 11.05 -6.05 20.06
CA GLU A 274 10.95 -7.39 20.64
C GLU A 274 9.58 -8.04 20.38
N PRO A 275 8.45 -7.33 20.57
CA PRO A 275 7.14 -7.83 20.14
C PRO A 275 7.12 -8.19 18.65
N ALA A 276 7.69 -7.34 17.79
CA ALA A 276 7.71 -7.57 16.35
C ALA A 276 8.55 -8.79 15.94
N ARG A 277 9.69 -9.06 16.60
CA ARG A 277 10.52 -10.25 16.32
C ARG A 277 9.76 -11.55 16.58
N SER A 278 9.03 -11.59 17.69
CA SER A 278 8.19 -12.73 18.05
C SER A 278 7.06 -12.93 17.04
N HIS A 279 6.32 -11.85 16.74
CA HIS A 279 5.18 -11.91 15.83
C HIS A 279 5.56 -12.27 14.38
N LEU A 280 6.66 -11.71 13.88
CA LEU A 280 7.14 -11.95 12.51
C LEU A 280 7.97 -13.23 12.37
N ASN A 281 8.23 -13.94 13.47
CA ASN A 281 9.10 -15.11 13.55
C ASN A 281 10.48 -14.86 12.89
N LYS A 282 11.13 -13.74 13.25
CA LYS A 282 12.42 -13.31 12.70
C LYS A 282 13.51 -13.29 13.77
N LYS A 283 14.67 -13.91 13.47
CA LYS A 283 15.86 -13.88 14.34
C LYS A 283 16.52 -12.50 14.43
N ARG A 284 16.42 -11.69 13.37
CA ARG A 284 17.01 -10.34 13.30
C ARG A 284 16.03 -9.39 12.61
N LEU A 285 15.93 -8.18 13.15
CA LEU A 285 15.23 -7.05 12.54
C LEU A 285 16.16 -5.84 12.57
N HIS A 286 16.38 -5.22 11.42
CA HIS A 286 17.11 -3.96 11.30
C HIS A 286 16.09 -2.83 11.38
N LEU A 287 16.04 -2.13 12.52
CA LEU A 287 15.09 -1.07 12.77
C LEU A 287 15.58 0.26 12.19
N PHE A 288 14.74 0.92 11.39
CA PHE A 288 14.80 2.36 11.19
C PHE A 288 14.08 3.03 12.37
N ARG A 289 14.87 3.65 13.24
CA ARG A 289 14.40 4.20 14.51
C ARG A 289 13.79 5.59 14.30
N LEU A 290 12.57 5.80 14.81
CA LEU A 290 11.88 7.09 14.78
C LEU A 290 11.96 7.86 16.10
N ASP A 291 12.12 7.16 17.22
CA ASP A 291 12.28 7.76 18.55
C ASP A 291 13.71 8.25 18.78
N GLY A 292 13.83 9.39 19.45
CA GLY A 292 15.10 10.04 19.79
C GLY A 292 14.87 11.45 20.27
#